data_AF-A0A8A0RKW2-F1
#
_entry.id   AF-A0A8A0RKW2-F1
#
_cell.length_a   1.000
_cell.length_b   1.000
_cell.length_c   1.000
_cell.angle_alpha   90.00
_cell.angle_beta   90.00
_cell.angle_gamma   90.00
#
_symmetry.space_group_name_H-M   'P 1'
#
loop_
_entity.id
_entity.type
_entity.pdbx_description
1 polymer ?
#
loop_
_entity_poly.entity_id
_entity_poly.type
_entity_poly.pdbx_seq_one_letter_code
_entity_poly.pdbx_strand_id
1 'polypeptide(L)'
;MNFQNLQFLIIRKTLIAASFISIIILYAFDEITSLFWFFYGIIISILNFRLLALNVKKSIRMTPEKSRIYAFTGYTVRYVLNFIAFMVAVKSSATGLLLAAAGYLLIKAVIIADPFLNHLKFRKE
;
A
#
# COMPACT_ATOMS: atom_id res chain seq x y z
N MET A 1 -20.73 -2.02 -6.55
CA MET A 1 -19.60 -1.07 -6.37
C MET A 1 -18.51 -1.40 -7.39
N ASN A 2 -18.11 -0.45 -8.24
CA ASN A 2 -17.08 -0.69 -9.27
C ASN A 2 -15.69 -0.80 -8.60
N PHE A 3 -15.01 -1.94 -8.78
CA PHE A 3 -13.67 -2.21 -8.21
C PHE A 3 -12.62 -1.17 -8.62
N GLN A 4 -12.77 -0.51 -9.77
CA GLN A 4 -11.87 0.57 -10.20
C GLN A 4 -12.10 1.83 -9.38
N ASN A 5 -13.36 2.19 -9.11
CA ASN A 5 -13.71 3.35 -8.30
C ASN A 5 -13.23 3.17 -6.85
N LEU A 6 -13.34 1.96 -6.30
CA LEU A 6 -12.79 1.65 -4.98
C LEU A 6 -11.27 1.83 -4.94
N GLN A 7 -10.55 1.31 -5.94
CA GLN A 7 -9.09 1.46 -5.99
C GLN A 7 -8.68 2.92 -6.03
N PHE A 8 -9.32 3.71 -6.89
CA PHE A 8 -9.05 5.15 -6.99
C PHE A 8 -9.35 5.88 -5.68
N LEU A 9 -10.47 5.56 -5.01
CA LEU A 9 -10.83 6.14 -3.71
C LEU A 9 -9.77 5.85 -2.65
N ILE A 10 -9.33 4.59 -2.53
CA ILE A 10 -8.32 4.17 -1.55
C ILE A 10 -6.97 4.83 -1.83
N ILE A 11 -6.53 4.86 -3.09
CA ILE A 11 -5.28 5.52 -3.49
C ILE A 11 -5.35 7.01 -3.16
N ARG A 12 -6.47 7.68 -3.46
CA ARG A 12 -6.65 9.10 -3.14
C ARG A 12 -6.60 9.36 -1.64
N LYS A 13 -7.31 8.57 -0.82
CA LYS A 13 -7.24 8.68 0.65
C LYS A 13 -5.83 8.43 1.19
N THR A 14 -5.10 7.50 0.58
CA THR A 14 -3.69 7.21 0.91
C THR A 14 -2.78 8.38 0.58
N LEU A 15 -2.94 9.04 -0.57
CA LEU A 15 -2.17 10.22 -0.93
C LEU A 15 -2.45 11.39 0.02
N ILE A 16 -3.71 11.59 0.40
CA ILE A 16 -4.08 12.61 1.39
C ILE A 16 -3.41 12.32 2.74
N ALA A 17 -3.50 11.09 3.24
CA ALA A 17 -2.83 10.69 4.47
C ALA A 17 -1.30 10.83 4.38
N ALA A 18 -0.72 10.49 3.22
CA ALA A 18 0.70 10.64 2.96
C ALA A 18 1.16 12.10 3.02
N SER A 19 0.36 13.05 2.53
CA SER A 19 0.67 14.49 2.64
C SER A 19 0.79 14.94 4.10
N PHE A 20 -0.14 14.52 4.98
CA PHE A 20 -0.07 14.85 6.41
C PHE A 20 1.16 14.21 7.08
N ILE A 21 1.44 12.93 6.79
CA ILE A 21 2.58 12.22 7.36
C ILE A 21 3.91 12.80 6.86
N SER A 22 3.97 13.28 5.61
CA SER A 22 5.17 13.89 5.04
C SER A 22 5.59 15.15 5.81
N ILE A 23 4.64 15.96 6.29
CA ILE A 23 4.92 17.13 7.13
C ILE A 23 5.56 16.69 8.45
N ILE A 24 5.06 15.62 9.07
CA ILE A 24 5.61 15.07 10.31
C ILE A 24 7.03 14.54 10.10
N ILE A 25 7.27 13.83 8.99
CA ILE A 25 8.60 13.29 8.65
C ILE A 25 9.62 14.40 8.45
N LEU A 26 9.26 15.47 7.72
CA LEU A 26 10.14 16.63 7.52
C LEU A 26 10.53 17.27 8.85
N TYR A 27 9.59 17.43 9.77
CA TYR A 27 9.86 18.00 11.09
C TYR A 27 10.76 17.10 11.95
N ALA A 28 10.63 15.77 11.84
CA ALA A 28 11.32 14.82 12.72
C ALA A 28 12.74 14.45 12.25
N PHE A 29 12.99 14.42 10.94
CA PHE A 29 14.23 13.86 10.38
C PHE A 29 15.10 14.87 9.62
N ASP A 30 14.61 16.08 9.35
CA ASP A 30 15.29 17.22 8.68
C ASP A 30 16.08 16.89 7.39
N GLU A 31 15.82 15.74 6.80
CA GLU A 31 16.50 15.25 5.59
C GLU A 31 15.48 14.98 4.48
N ILE A 32 15.69 15.59 3.31
CA ILE A 32 14.84 15.35 2.14
C ILE A 32 14.90 13.88 1.68
N THR A 33 16.02 13.19 1.94
CA THR A 33 16.22 11.75 1.69
C THR A 33 15.18 10.91 2.44
N SER A 34 14.70 11.36 3.60
CA SER A 34 13.67 10.66 4.38
C SER A 34 12.33 10.60 3.63
N LEU A 35 11.94 11.69 2.96
CA LEU A 35 10.73 11.69 2.12
C LEU A 35 10.87 10.72 0.95
N PHE A 36 12.05 10.64 0.34
CA PHE A 36 12.29 9.70 -0.76
C PHE A 36 11.97 8.26 -0.35
N TRP A 37 12.48 7.81 0.80
CA TRP A 37 12.21 6.47 1.32
C TRP A 37 10.73 6.24 1.64
N PHE A 38 10.06 7.24 2.21
CA PHE A 38 8.63 7.18 2.47
C PHE A 38 7.79 7.04 1.18
N PHE A 39 8.05 7.89 0.18
CA PHE A 39 7.36 7.82 -1.11
C PHE A 39 7.70 6.56 -1.90
N TYR A 40 8.95 6.08 -1.79
CA TYR A 40 9.36 4.78 -2.33
C TYR A 40 8.46 3.66 -1.77
N GLY A 41 8.27 3.62 -0.45
CA GLY A 41 7.35 2.68 0.19
C GLY A 41 5.91 2.79 -0.33
N ILE A 42 5.40 4.01 -0.48
CA ILE A 42 4.04 4.27 -1.01
C ILE A 42 3.88 3.72 -2.43
N ILE A 43 4.85 3.96 -3.31
CA ILE A 43 4.80 3.48 -4.71
C ILE A 43 4.74 1.95 -4.74
N ILE A 44 5.60 1.28 -3.95
CA ILE A 44 5.59 -0.18 -3.84
C ILE A 44 4.26 -0.67 -3.28
N SER A 45 3.66 0.05 -2.33
CA SER A 45 2.34 -0.26 -1.77
C SER A 45 1.22 -0.18 -2.80
N ILE A 46 1.17 0.91 -3.58
CA ILE A 46 0.18 1.14 -4.64
C ILE A 46 0.31 0.05 -5.72
N LEU A 47 1.53 -0.27 -6.12
CA LEU A 47 1.80 -1.35 -7.08
C LEU A 47 1.27 -2.69 -6.55
N ASN A 48 1.58 -3.04 -5.30
CA ASN A 48 1.10 -4.25 -4.66
C ASN A 48 -0.43 -4.31 -4.58
N PHE A 49 -1.06 -3.19 -4.26
CA PHE A 49 -2.52 -3.10 -4.19
C PHE A 49 -3.17 -3.28 -5.57
N ARG A 50 -2.58 -2.69 -6.62
CA ARG A 50 -3.03 -2.91 -8.00
C ARG A 50 -2.89 -4.36 -8.44
N LEU A 51 -1.75 -5.00 -8.13
CA LEU A 51 -1.54 -6.43 -8.41
C LEU A 51 -2.58 -7.30 -7.69
N LEU A 52 -2.93 -6.99 -6.44
CA LEU A 52 -4.01 -7.68 -5.73
C LEU A 52 -5.34 -7.58 -6.47
N ALA A 53 -5.72 -6.37 -6.86
CA ALA A 53 -7.00 -6.14 -7.50
C ALA A 53 -7.10 -6.85 -8.86
N LEU A 54 -6.00 -6.86 -9.62
CA LEU A 54 -5.92 -7.63 -10.88
C LEU A 54 -6.02 -9.13 -10.62
N ASN A 55 -5.32 -9.63 -9.59
CA ASN A 55 -5.33 -11.04 -9.26
C ASN A 55 -6.75 -11.51 -8.88
N VAL A 56 -7.43 -10.76 -8.02
CA VAL A 56 -8.81 -11.03 -7.62
C VAL A 56 -9.76 -10.97 -8.83
N LYS A 57 -9.65 -9.92 -9.67
CA LYS A 57 -10.51 -9.77 -10.85
C LYS A 57 -10.37 -10.93 -11.83
N LYS A 58 -9.17 -11.50 -11.97
CA LYS A 58 -8.92 -12.61 -12.89
C LYS A 58 -9.26 -13.97 -12.26
N SER A 59 -8.99 -14.16 -10.97
CA SER A 59 -9.23 -15.43 -10.28
C SER A 59 -10.70 -15.81 -10.19
N ILE A 60 -11.61 -14.83 -10.06
CA ILE A 60 -13.06 -15.09 -10.03
C ILE A 60 -13.63 -15.65 -11.34
N ARG A 61 -12.87 -15.60 -12.44
CA ARG A 61 -13.27 -16.11 -13.76
C ARG A 61 -12.65 -17.47 -14.09
N MET A 62 -11.86 -18.02 -13.17
CA MET A 62 -11.12 -19.27 -13.36
C MET A 62 -11.80 -20.44 -12.64
N THR A 63 -11.55 -21.66 -13.10
CA THR A 63 -11.94 -22.86 -12.35
C THR A 63 -11.23 -22.89 -10.99
N PRO A 64 -11.78 -23.56 -9.96
CA PRO A 64 -11.23 -23.56 -8.60
C PRO A 64 -9.75 -23.99 -8.52
N GLU A 65 -9.35 -24.96 -9.33
CA GLU A 65 -7.96 -25.43 -9.40
C GLU A 65 -7.04 -24.34 -9.97
N LYS A 66 -7.43 -23.74 -11.11
CA LYS A 66 -6.66 -22.69 -11.77
C LYS A 66 -6.61 -21.41 -10.93
N SER A 67 -7.68 -21.08 -10.22
CA SER A 67 -7.73 -19.90 -9.34
C SER A 67 -6.81 -20.03 -8.14
N ARG A 68 -6.68 -21.24 -7.56
CA ARG A 68 -5.74 -21.53 -6.47
C ARG A 68 -4.30 -21.32 -6.90
N ILE A 69 -3.89 -21.93 -8.02
CA ILE A 69 -2.54 -21.79 -8.55
C ILE A 69 -2.26 -20.32 -8.90
N TYR A 70 -3.20 -19.65 -9.57
CA TYR A 70 -3.05 -18.26 -9.95
C TYR A 70 -2.91 -17.32 -8.74
N ALA A 71 -3.70 -17.55 -7.68
CA ALA A 71 -3.56 -16.82 -6.43
C ALA A 71 -2.19 -17.06 -5.78
N PHE A 72 -1.76 -18.32 -5.69
CA PHE A 72 -0.45 -18.68 -5.12
C PHE A 72 0.71 -17.99 -5.83
N THR A 73 0.75 -18.06 -7.16
CA THR A 73 1.78 -17.38 -7.96
C THR A 73 1.70 -15.87 -7.79
N GLY A 74 0.49 -15.31 -7.79
CA GLY A 74 0.26 -13.89 -7.58
C GLY A 74 0.76 -13.39 -6.22
N TYR A 75 0.60 -14.17 -5.15
CA TYR A 75 1.15 -13.84 -3.84
C TYR A 75 2.68 -13.99 -3.81
N THR A 76 3.21 -15.03 -4.42
CA THR A 76 4.66 -15.25 -4.51
C THR A 76 5.38 -14.08 -5.17
N VAL A 77 4.88 -13.62 -6.33
CA VAL A 77 5.42 -12.45 -7.03
C VAL A 77 5.40 -11.21 -6.15
N ARG A 78 4.31 -10.98 -5.41
CA ARG A 78 4.20 -9.84 -4.49
C ARG A 78 5.21 -9.91 -3.35
N TYR A 79 5.42 -11.08 -2.75
CA TYR A 79 6.42 -11.24 -1.71
C TYR A 79 7.85 -11.05 -2.22
N VAL A 80 8.17 -11.54 -3.43
CA VAL A 80 9.46 -11.29 -4.07
C VAL A 80 9.67 -9.80 -4.33
N LEU A 81 8.67 -9.09 -4.86
CA LEU A 81 8.73 -7.64 -5.06
C LEU A 81 8.97 -6.89 -3.74
N ASN A 82 8.26 -7.27 -2.68
CA ASN A 82 8.43 -6.64 -1.36
C ASN A 82 9.82 -6.92 -0.78
N PHE A 83 10.30 -8.15 -0.93
CA PHE A 83 11.64 -8.53 -0.46
C PHE A 83 12.72 -7.70 -1.17
N ILE A 84 12.67 -7.61 -2.50
CA ILE A 84 13.62 -6.79 -3.28
C ILE A 84 13.52 -5.32 -2.86
N ALA A 85 12.31 -4.79 -2.70
CA ALA A 85 12.11 -3.40 -2.33
C ALA A 85 12.70 -3.08 -0.94
N PHE A 86 12.47 -3.93 0.05
CA PHE A 86 13.04 -3.74 1.38
C PHE A 86 14.55 -3.96 1.42
N MET A 87 15.09 -4.89 0.62
CA MET A 87 16.53 -5.07 0.48
C MET A 87 17.23 -3.80 -0.03
N VAL A 88 16.60 -3.05 -0.94
CA VAL A 88 17.12 -1.74 -1.40
C VAL A 88 17.12 -0.73 -0.25
N ALA A 89 16.04 -0.67 0.54
CA ALA A 89 15.93 0.26 1.65
C ALA A 89 16.90 -0.05 2.81
N VAL A 90 17.10 -1.33 3.15
CA VAL A 90 18.07 -1.77 4.17
C VAL A 90 19.49 -1.30 3.85
N LYS A 91 19.88 -1.34 2.57
CA LYS A 91 21.24 -0.94 2.14
C LYS A 91 21.53 0.55 2.32
N SER A 92 20.51 1.39 2.44
CA SER A 92 20.70 2.84 2.62
C SER A 92 20.97 3.22 4.06
N SER A 93 20.05 2.89 4.97
CA SER A 93 20.15 3.18 6.40
C SER A 93 19.00 2.53 7.16
N ALA A 94 19.10 2.46 8.49
CA ALA A 94 17.99 2.03 9.34
C ALA A 94 16.76 2.94 9.16
N THR A 95 16.97 4.25 9.03
CA THR A 95 15.91 5.24 8.79
C THR A 95 15.22 5.02 7.44
N GLY A 96 16.00 4.73 6.39
CA GLY A 96 15.46 4.43 5.06
C GLY A 96 14.55 3.21 5.07
N LEU A 97 14.94 2.14 5.77
CA LEU A 97 14.07 0.97 5.97
C LEU A 97 12.77 1.32 6.70
N LEU A 98 12.86 2.04 7.82
CA LEU A 98 11.71 2.40 8.64
C LEU A 98 10.70 3.25 7.86
N LEU A 99 11.17 4.25 7.13
CA LEU A 99 10.32 5.14 6.35
C LEU A 99 9.73 4.44 5.13
N ALA A 100 10.49 3.58 4.44
CA ALA A 100 9.97 2.74 3.37
C ALA A 100 8.90 1.76 3.89
N ALA A 101 9.10 1.16 5.07
CA ALA A 101 8.10 0.31 5.71
C ALA A 101 6.84 1.10 6.10
N ALA A 102 6.99 2.30 6.64
CA ALA A 102 5.87 3.18 6.98
C ALA A 102 5.03 3.53 5.73
N GLY A 103 5.69 3.96 4.65
CA GLY A 103 5.03 4.23 3.37
C GLY A 103 4.37 2.99 2.76
N TYR A 104 5.04 1.83 2.86
CA TYR A 104 4.50 0.55 2.40
C TYR A 104 3.23 0.14 3.15
N LEU A 105 3.18 0.33 4.47
CA LEU A 105 2.04 -0.06 5.30
C LEU A 105 0.87 0.92 5.21
N LEU A 106 1.10 2.15 4.76
CA LEU A 106 0.09 3.21 4.74
C LEU A 106 -1.18 2.83 3.97
N ILE A 107 -1.08 2.23 2.78
CA ILE A 107 -2.27 1.83 2.03
C ILE A 107 -3.11 0.80 2.81
N LYS A 108 -2.45 -0.13 3.52
CA LYS A 108 -3.13 -1.16 4.30
C LYS A 108 -3.83 -0.54 5.50
N ALA A 109 -3.17 0.41 6.16
CA ALA A 109 -3.77 1.18 7.25
C ALA A 109 -5.02 1.94 6.77
N VAL A 110 -4.96 2.59 5.60
CA VAL A 110 -6.12 3.28 5.01
C VAL A 110 -7.25 2.31 4.67
N ILE A 111 -6.95 1.16 4.07
CA ILE A 111 -7.96 0.13 3.76
C ILE A 111 -8.65 -0.37 5.04
N ILE A 112 -7.88 -0.61 6.10
CA ILE A 112 -8.41 -1.08 7.39
C ILE A 112 -9.23 0.03 8.05
N ALA A 113 -8.77 1.29 8.01
CA ALA A 113 -9.44 2.41 8.65
C ALA A 113 -10.70 2.89 7.91
N ASP A 114 -10.78 2.70 6.60
CA ASP A 114 -11.88 3.21 5.76
C ASP A 114 -13.28 2.79 6.24
N PRO A 115 -13.55 1.51 6.55
CA PRO A 115 -14.84 1.08 7.10
C PRO A 115 -15.17 1.72 8.45
N PHE A 116 -14.19 1.82 9.36
CA PHE A 116 -14.41 2.40 10.69
C PHE A 116 -14.71 3.90 10.61
N LEU A 117 -13.97 4.63 9.77
CA LEU A 117 -14.18 6.07 9.56
C LEU A 117 -15.54 6.35 8.90
N ASN A 118 -15.96 5.52 7.95
CA ASN A 118 -17.27 5.65 7.32
C ASN A 118 -18.39 5.39 8.34
N HIS A 119 -18.28 4.35 9.18
CA HIS A 119 -19.26 4.05 10.22
C HIS A 119 -19.39 5.19 11.25
N LEU A 120 -18.29 5.84 11.62
CA LEU A 120 -18.30 7.01 12.51
C LEU A 120 -18.97 8.23 11.88
N LYS A 121 -18.88 8.38 10.55
CA LYS A 121 -19.52 9.47 9.81
C LYS A 121 -21.04 9.31 9.77
N PHE A 122 -21.54 8.08 9.55
CA PHE A 122 -22.98 7.78 9.53
C PHE A 122 -23.68 7.88 10.90
N ARG A 123 -22.93 7.89 12.01
CA ARG A 123 -23.51 8.13 13.35
C ARG A 123 -23.74 9.63 13.63
N LYS A 124 -23.15 10.53 12.84
CA LYS A 124 -23.26 11.98 13.02
C LYS A 124 -24.31 12.64 12.11
N GLU A 125 -24.97 11.87 11.26
CA GLU A 125 -26.16 12.28 10.49
C GLU A 125 -27.41 11.66 11.12
#